data_AF-A0A2E1LAV9-F1
#
_entry.id   AF-A0A2E1LAV9-F1
#
_cell.length_a   1.000
_cell.length_b   1.000
_cell.length_c   1.000
_cell.angle_alpha   90.00
_cell.angle_beta   90.00
_cell.angle_gamma   90.00
#
_symmetry.space_group_name_H-M   'P 1'
#
loop_
_entity.id
_entity.type
_entity.pdbx_description
1 polymer ?
#
loop_
_entity_poly.entity_id
_entity_poly.type
_entity_poly.pdbx_seq_one_letter_code
_entity_poly.pdbx_strand_id
1 'polypeptide(L)' 'MKDLQLGHRVTNISDGRNGFIVSSPYNNLVPVAIEGSTRKELWPEIQTKLRPLSQQLEGLGGKFKAPKGFPLHLK' A
#
# COMPACT_ATOMS: atom_id res chain seq x y z
N MET A 1 13.69 2.13 -5.49
CA MET A 1 12.57 2.72 -6.26
C MET A 1 11.95 1.82 -7.34
N LYS A 2 12.63 0.88 -8.01
CA LYS A 2 12.11 0.27 -9.28
C LYS A 2 10.85 -0.61 -9.18
N ASP A 3 10.43 -1.04 -8.00
CA ASP A 3 9.37 -2.05 -7.87
C ASP A 3 8.09 -1.56 -7.17
N LEU A 4 8.03 -0.30 -6.74
CA LEU A 4 6.84 0.24 -6.07
C LEU A 4 5.95 0.97 -7.08
N GLN A 5 4.75 0.44 -7.33
CA GLN A 5 3.74 1.06 -8.20
C GLN A 5 2.43 1.29 -7.46
N LEU A 6 1.58 2.13 -8.05
CA LEU A 6 0.24 2.41 -7.55
C LEU A 6 -0.54 1.11 -7.33
N GLY A 7 -1.26 1.03 -6.21
CA GLY A 7 -2.05 -0.14 -5.84
C GLY A 7 -1.25 -1.29 -5.23
N HIS A 8 0.09 -1.25 -5.25
CA HIS A 8 0.87 -2.25 -4.52
C HIS A 8 0.53 -2.22 -3.03
N ARG A 9 0.37 -3.41 -2.49
CA ARG A 9 0.14 -3.67 -1.08
C ARG A 9 1.49 -3.79 -0.39
N VAL A 10 1.68 -3.00 0.66
CA VAL A 10 2.94 -2.83 1.36
C VAL A 10 2.74 -2.98 2.87
N THR A 11 3.83 -3.25 3.57
CA THR A 11 3.89 -3.32 5.03
C THR A 11 4.96 -2.35 5.52
N ASN A 12 4.62 -1.56 6.53
CA ASN A 12 5.60 -0.75 7.24
C ASN A 12 6.39 -1.65 8.20
N ILE A 13 7.70 -1.71 8.05
CA ILE A 13 8.56 -2.58 8.88
C ILE A 13 8.69 -2.10 10.32
N SER A 14 8.44 -0.81 10.60
CA SER A 14 8.59 -0.23 11.93
C SER A 14 7.46 -0.59 12.88
N ASP A 15 6.23 -0.71 12.36
CA ASP A 15 5.02 -0.93 13.16
C ASP A 15 4.15 -2.10 12.67
N GLY A 16 4.52 -2.74 11.55
CA GLY A 16 3.83 -3.89 10.98
C GLY A 16 2.50 -3.57 10.31
N ARG A 17 2.09 -2.29 10.20
CA ARG A 17 0.83 -1.92 9.56
C ARG A 17 0.91 -2.16 8.06
N ASN A 18 -0.21 -2.57 7.49
CA ASN A 18 -0.34 -2.78 6.04
C ASN A 18 -1.05 -1.60 5.39
N GLY A 19 -0.77 -1.40 4.12
CA GLY A 19 -1.38 -0.33 3.34
C GLY A 19 -1.23 -0.54 1.84
N PHE A 20 -1.77 0.40 1.10
CA PHE A 20 -1.71 0.43 -0.36
C PHE A 20 -1.08 1.72 -0.84
N ILE A 21 -0.23 1.63 -1.86
CA ILE A 21 0.35 2.81 -2.51
C ILE A 21 -0.75 3.55 -3.27
N VAL A 22 -0.99 4.82 -2.91
CA VAL A 22 -2.08 5.64 -3.48
C VAL A 22 -1.62 6.76 -4.41
N SER A 23 -0.31 7.01 -4.49
CA SER A 23 0.28 7.89 -5.49
C SER A 23 1.76 7.56 -5.69
N SER A 24 2.38 8.19 -6.69
CA SER A 24 3.81 7.99 -6.97
C SER A 24 4.68 8.36 -5.76
N PRO A 25 5.66 7.52 -5.39
CA PRO A 25 6.66 7.86 -4.39
C PRO A 25 7.42 9.15 -4.77
N TYR A 26 7.80 9.95 -3.77
CA TYR A 26 8.56 11.19 -3.96
C TYR A 26 9.48 11.43 -2.75
N ASN A 27 10.67 11.98 -2.96
CA ASN A 27 11.63 12.31 -1.87
C ASN A 27 11.83 11.17 -0.85
N ASN A 28 11.96 9.92 -1.31
CA ASN A 28 12.08 8.71 -0.48
C ASN A 28 10.89 8.46 0.46
N LEU A 29 9.73 9.06 0.18
CA LEU A 29 8.46 8.83 0.86
C LEU A 29 7.48 8.13 -0.07
N VAL A 30 6.78 7.15 0.48
CA VAL A 30 5.77 6.36 -0.18
C VAL A 30 4.40 6.77 0.38
N PRO A 31 3.51 7.35 -0.43
CA PRO A 31 2.15 7.67 -0.01
C PRO A 31 1.30 6.41 0.08
N VAL A 32 0.83 6.11 1.30
CA VAL A 32 0.15 4.87 1.63
C VAL A 32 -1.22 5.14 2.27
N ALA A 33 -2.27 4.51 1.77
CA ALA A 33 -3.53 4.39 2.50
C ALA A 33 -3.50 3.17 3.41
N ILE A 34 -3.72 3.39 4.70
CA ILE A 34 -3.62 2.35 5.73
C ILE A 34 -4.81 1.39 5.63
N GLU A 35 -4.55 0.09 5.68
CA GLU A 35 -5.62 -0.91 5.67
C GLU A 35 -6.50 -0.83 6.91
N GLY A 36 -7.82 -0.95 6.72
CA GLY A 36 -8.79 -0.84 7.81
C GLY A 36 -8.93 0.56 8.40
N SER A 37 -8.40 1.58 7.72
CA SER A 37 -8.43 2.98 8.17
C SER A 37 -8.75 3.92 7.00
N THR A 38 -9.27 5.09 7.32
CA THR A 38 -9.44 6.20 6.36
C THR A 38 -8.18 7.06 6.23
N ARG A 39 -7.16 6.78 7.03
CA ARG A 39 -5.91 7.56 7.09
C ARG A 39 -5.02 7.27 5.89
N LYS A 40 -4.42 8.34 5.37
CA LYS A 40 -3.29 8.29 4.44
C LYS A 40 -2.04 8.76 5.18
N GLU A 41 -0.93 8.09 4.94
CA GLU A 41 0.35 8.37 5.57
C GLU A 41 1.47 8.42 4.53
N LEU A 42 2.57 9.05 4.91
CA LEU A 42 3.81 9.05 4.14
C LEU A 42 4.80 8.17 4.90
N TRP A 43 5.19 7.06 4.29
CA TRP A 43 6.15 6.14 4.88
C TRP A 43 7.51 6.30 4.24
N PRO A 44 8.61 6.30 5.00
CA PRO A 44 9.94 6.20 4.40
C PRO A 44 10.06 4.96 3.52
N GLU A 45 10.66 5.07 2.34
CA GLU A 45 10.86 3.95 1.41
C GLU A 45 11.63 2.82 2.08
N ILE A 46 12.65 3.16 2.87
CA ILE A 46 13.44 2.20 3.66
C ILE A 46 12.61 1.41 4.67
N GLN A 47 11.45 1.95 5.07
CA GLN A 47 10.52 1.32 6.00
C GLN A 47 9.35 0.63 5.29
N THR A 48 9.27 0.72 3.96
CA THR A 48 8.13 0.24 3.18
C THR A 48 8.52 -1.00 2.39
N LYS A 49 7.97 -2.16 2.76
CA LYS A 49 8.24 -3.43 2.09
C LYS A 49 7.04 -3.91 1.30
N LEU A 50 7.26 -4.39 0.07
CA LEU A 50 6.21 -5.07 -0.69
C LEU A 50 5.74 -6.33 0.01
N ARG A 51 4.42 -6.54 0.02
CA ARG A 51 3.86 -7.83 0.39
C ARG A 51 4.14 -8.88 -0.71
N PRO A 52 4.23 -10.17 -0.35
CA PRO A 52 4.31 -11.26 -1.30
C PRO A 52 3.27 -11.16 -2.42
N LEU A 53 3.62 -11.61 -3.63
CA LEU A 53 2.73 -11.56 -4.80
C LEU A 53 1.35 -12.16 -4.53
N SER A 54 1.28 -13.28 -3.80
CA SER A 54 0.01 -13.92 -3.43
C SER A 54 -0.93 -13.03 -2.60
N GLN A 55 -0.40 -12.00 -1.95
CA GLN A 55 -1.11 -11.05 -1.10
C GLN A 55 -1.34 -9.70 -1.79
N GLN A 56 -0.89 -9.53 -3.04
CA GLN A 56 -1.19 -8.38 -3.88
C GLN A 56 -2.61 -8.46 -4.45
N LEU A 57 -3.11 -7.33 -4.95
CA LEU A 57 -4.39 -7.26 -5.65
C LEU A 57 -4.39 -8.14 -6.91
N GLU A 58 -5.57 -8.63 -7.30
CA GLU A 58 -5.74 -9.43 -8.53
C GLU A 58 -5.23 -8.68 -9.78
N GLY A 59 -5.46 -7.36 -9.86
CA GLY A 59 -4.94 -6.50 -10.94
C GLY A 59 -3.41 -6.38 -10.98
N LEU A 60 -2.72 -6.85 -9.95
CA LEU A 60 -1.26 -6.87 -9.85
C LEU A 60 -0.72 -8.32 -9.84
N GLY A 61 -1.53 -9.27 -10.32
CA GLY A 61 -1.16 -10.70 -10.40
C GLY A 61 -1.27 -11.46 -9.08
N GLY A 62 -1.81 -10.84 -8.04
CA GLY A 62 -2.03 -11.49 -6.74
C GLY A 62 -3.39 -12.15 -6.60
N LYS A 63 -3.74 -12.52 -5.36
CA LYS A 63 -5.02 -13.18 -5.01
C LYS A 63 -5.80 -12.43 -3.93
N PHE A 64 -5.34 -11.25 -3.54
CA PHE A 64 -5.98 -10.48 -2.49
C PHE A 64 -7.21 -9.76 -3.04
N LYS A 65 -8.36 -10.04 -2.41
CA LYS A 65 -9.62 -9.33 -2.65
C LYS A 65 -9.78 -8.26 -1.59
N ALA A 66 -9.64 -7.00 -2.00
CA ALA A 66 -9.91 -5.88 -1.11
C ALA A 66 -11.40 -5.88 -0.70
N PRO A 67 -11.72 -5.51 0.56
CA PRO A 67 -13.11 -5.33 0.96
C PRO A 67 -13.78 -4.25 0.10
N LYS A 68 -15.08 -4.43 -0.19
CA LYS A 68 -15.84 -3.46 -1.01
C LYS A 68 -15.69 -2.05 -0.44
N GLY A 69 -15.27 -1.12 -1.29
CA GLY A 69 -15.10 0.29 -0.94
C GLY A 69 -13.72 0.68 -0.41
N PHE A 70 -12.71 -0.19 -0.46
CA PHE A 70 -11.32 0.17 -0.09
C PHE A 70 -10.49 0.63 -1.32
N PRO A 71 -9.63 1.68 -1.20
CA PRO A 71 -9.48 2.58 -0.06
C PRO A 71 -10.78 3.39 0.15
N LEU A 72 -11.22 3.51 1.41
CA LEU A 72 -12.49 4.15 1.79
C LEU A 72 -12.61 5.53 1.14
N HIS A 73 -13.31 5.59 0.00
CA HIS A 73 -13.83 6.85 -0.53
C HIS A 73 -14.99 7.23 0.37
N LEU A 74 -14.71 8.06 1.39
CA LEU A 74 -15.74 8.90 1.96
C LEU A 74 -16.22 9.79 0.80
N LYS A 75 -17.45 9.56 0.35
CA LYS A 75 -18.14 10.40 -0.63
C LYS A 75 -18.16 11.85 -0.19
#